data_AF-A0A1Q9RX86-F1
#
_entry.id   AF-A0A1Q9RX86-F1
#
_cell.length_a   1.000
_cell.length_b   1.000
_cell.length_c   1.000
_cell.angle_alpha   90.00
_cell.angle_beta   90.00
_cell.angle_gamma   90.00
#
_symmetry.space_group_name_H-M   'P 1'
#
loop_
_entity.id
_entity.type
_entity.pdbx_description
1 polymer ?
#
loop_
_entity_poly.entity_id
_entity_poly.type
_entity_poly.pdbx_seq_one_letter_code
_entity_poly.pdbx_strand_id
1 'polypeptide(L)'
;MLDAGLVCHIGLVRDGAPVVLPTGYGRIDDTVYVHGSTGAGWLRIADGAPICLTVTHVDGIVYARSVFHHSMNYRSAVVHGSARLVTDAAEEIAALRAIVEQLSPGSWEHAREPDRRELSATAVFALDLGEASVKVRSGPPGDDDADIAAGGRWAGVLPVHTVFGVPESDPTLPPGDGVPTHVAERRPGQRTPPSETDHGNG
;
A
#
# COMPACT_ATOMS: atom_id res chain seq x y z
N MET A 1 -2.13 7.96 4.84
CA MET A 1 -1.54 6.62 5.09
C MET A 1 -1.63 5.72 3.87
N LEU A 2 -2.82 5.58 3.26
CA LEU A 2 -2.99 4.87 1.99
C LEU A 2 -2.14 5.51 0.89
N ASP A 3 -2.08 6.84 0.79
CA ASP A 3 -1.28 7.49 -0.27
C ASP A 3 0.22 7.24 -0.15
N ALA A 4 0.71 6.85 1.03
CA ALA A 4 2.11 6.52 1.21
C ALA A 4 2.45 5.07 0.85
N GLY A 5 1.44 4.19 0.73
CA GLY A 5 1.62 2.76 0.50
C GLY A 5 1.76 2.40 -0.97
N LEU A 6 2.64 1.45 -1.25
CA LEU A 6 2.86 0.90 -2.60
C LEU A 6 2.10 -0.42 -2.82
N VAL A 7 1.73 -1.08 -1.72
CA VAL A 7 1.12 -2.42 -1.72
C VAL A 7 0.03 -2.48 -0.67
N CYS A 8 -1.09 -3.10 -1.04
CA CYS A 8 -2.12 -3.54 -0.11
C CYS A 8 -2.20 -5.08 -0.13
N HIS A 9 -2.83 -5.62 0.90
CA HIS A 9 -3.15 -7.04 1.01
C HIS A 9 -4.67 -7.17 1.05
N ILE A 10 -5.24 -7.95 0.13
CA ILE A 10 -6.67 -8.23 0.08
C ILE A 10 -6.91 -9.61 0.66
N GLY A 11 -7.58 -9.64 1.81
CA GLY A 11 -8.14 -10.83 2.42
C GLY A 11 -9.56 -11.10 1.92
N LEU A 12 -9.83 -12.32 1.48
CA LEU A 12 -11.18 -12.79 1.16
C LEU A 12 -11.31 -14.30 1.46
N VAL A 13 -12.52 -14.83 1.43
CA VAL A 13 -12.76 -16.27 1.58
C VAL A 13 -12.94 -16.90 0.20
N ARG A 14 -12.16 -17.95 -0.08
CA ARG A 14 -12.25 -18.76 -1.29
C ARG A 14 -12.29 -20.22 -0.93
N ASP A 15 -13.25 -20.96 -1.49
CA ASP A 15 -13.40 -22.40 -1.26
C ASP A 15 -13.46 -22.77 0.24
N GLY A 16 -14.08 -21.90 1.05
CA GLY A 16 -14.23 -22.06 2.50
C GLY A 16 -13.01 -21.68 3.35
N ALA A 17 -11.91 -21.22 2.74
CA ALA A 17 -10.68 -20.83 3.44
C ALA A 17 -10.29 -19.37 3.18
N PRO A 18 -9.70 -18.66 4.16
CA PRO A 18 -9.18 -17.32 3.93
C PRO A 18 -7.96 -17.37 3.01
N VAL A 19 -7.92 -16.44 2.05
CA VAL A 19 -6.76 -16.19 1.19
C VAL A 19 -6.39 -14.71 1.29
N VAL A 20 -5.09 -14.41 1.22
CA VAL A 20 -4.57 -13.05 1.27
C VAL A 20 -3.66 -12.82 0.08
N LEU A 21 -3.98 -11.80 -0.73
CA LEU A 21 -3.29 -11.52 -1.99
C LEU A 21 -2.65 -10.13 -1.95
N PRO A 22 -1.34 -10.01 -2.21
CA PRO A 22 -0.70 -8.70 -2.34
C PRO A 22 -1.02 -8.10 -3.71
N THR A 23 -1.35 -6.81 -3.74
CA THR A 23 -1.53 -6.07 -5.01
C THR A 23 -1.28 -4.57 -4.85
N GLY A 24 -0.97 -3.90 -5.96
CA GLY A 24 -1.02 -2.44 -6.04
C GLY A 24 -2.46 -1.94 -6.01
N TYR A 25 -2.65 -0.70 -5.57
CA TYR A 25 -3.95 -0.05 -5.50
C TYR A 25 -3.82 1.41 -5.90
N GLY A 26 -4.95 2.05 -6.14
CA GLY A 26 -5.09 3.49 -6.31
C GLY A 26 -6.20 3.99 -5.42
N ARG A 27 -6.18 5.27 -5.06
CA ARG A 27 -7.27 5.89 -4.30
C ARG A 27 -7.76 7.12 -5.04
N ILE A 28 -9.08 7.26 -5.14
CA ILE A 28 -9.76 8.47 -5.56
C ILE A 28 -10.73 8.80 -4.44
N ASP A 29 -10.54 9.94 -3.79
CA ASP A 29 -11.34 10.37 -2.64
C ASP A 29 -11.48 9.23 -1.60
N ASP A 30 -12.70 8.83 -1.28
CA ASP A 30 -13.00 7.80 -0.28
C ASP A 30 -13.13 6.38 -0.87
N THR A 31 -12.62 6.15 -2.09
CA THR A 31 -12.66 4.84 -2.75
C THR A 31 -11.26 4.35 -3.11
N VAL A 32 -10.98 3.10 -2.73
CA VAL A 32 -9.77 2.38 -3.14
C VAL A 32 -10.09 1.48 -4.31
N TYR A 33 -9.22 1.50 -5.31
CA TYR A 33 -9.30 0.71 -6.52
C TYR A 33 -8.16 -0.29 -6.60
N VAL A 34 -8.47 -1.51 -7.04
CA VAL A 34 -7.50 -2.56 -7.33
C VAL A 34 -7.84 -3.19 -8.66
N HIS A 35 -6.84 -3.69 -9.39
CA HIS A 35 -7.06 -4.35 -10.67
C HIS A 35 -6.46 -5.77 -10.67
N GLY A 36 -6.90 -6.56 -11.65
CA GLY A 36 -6.19 -7.75 -12.08
C GLY A 36 -6.86 -8.38 -13.29
N SER A 37 -6.35 -9.53 -13.72
CA SER A 37 -6.87 -10.20 -14.93
C SER A 37 -8.29 -10.73 -14.72
N THR A 38 -9.17 -10.56 -15.70
CA THR A 38 -10.51 -11.17 -15.71
C THR A 38 -10.50 -12.68 -15.53
N GLY A 39 -9.40 -13.36 -15.86
CA GLY A 39 -9.19 -14.79 -15.66
C GLY A 39 -8.77 -15.20 -14.24
N ALA A 40 -8.41 -14.26 -13.36
CA ALA A 40 -7.95 -14.60 -12.02
C ALA A 40 -9.12 -15.17 -11.19
N GLY A 41 -8.94 -16.38 -10.66
CA GLY A 41 -9.99 -17.10 -9.94
C GLY A 41 -10.55 -16.37 -8.70
N TRP A 42 -9.79 -15.43 -8.12
CA TRP A 42 -10.24 -14.62 -6.99
C TRP A 42 -11.07 -13.40 -7.39
N LEU A 43 -10.88 -12.86 -8.60
CA LEU A 43 -11.64 -11.68 -9.07
C LEU A 43 -13.08 -12.05 -9.39
N ARG A 44 -13.34 -13.25 -9.92
CA ARG A 44 -14.70 -13.75 -10.18
C ARG A 44 -15.57 -13.94 -8.94
N ILE A 45 -14.95 -14.07 -7.77
CA ILE A 45 -15.65 -14.28 -6.49
C ILE A 45 -15.65 -13.02 -5.63
N ALA A 46 -14.93 -11.96 -6.03
CA ALA A 46 -14.80 -10.75 -5.23
C ALA A 46 -16.01 -9.82 -5.40
N ASP A 47 -16.70 -9.84 -6.54
CA ASP A 47 -17.85 -8.95 -6.78
C ASP A 47 -19.00 -9.23 -5.81
N GLY A 48 -19.33 -8.22 -5.00
CA GLY A 48 -20.28 -8.29 -3.91
C GLY A 48 -19.82 -9.11 -2.70
N ALA A 49 -18.59 -9.65 -2.69
CA ALA A 49 -18.08 -10.44 -1.59
C ALA A 49 -17.46 -9.57 -0.50
N PRO A 50 -17.62 -9.95 0.79
CA PRO A 50 -16.88 -9.33 1.87
C PRO A 50 -15.38 -9.53 1.70
N ILE A 51 -14.65 -8.42 1.71
CA ILE A 51 -13.20 -8.37 1.67
C ILE A 51 -12.63 -7.55 2.82
N CYS A 52 -11.35 -7.75 3.07
CA CYS A 52 -10.55 -6.96 3.99
C CYS A 52 -9.33 -6.44 3.24
N LEU A 53 -9.19 -5.14 3.07
CA LEU A 53 -8.00 -4.52 2.50
C LEU A 53 -7.12 -3.98 3.63
N THR A 54 -5.84 -4.38 3.63
CA THR A 54 -4.87 -3.93 4.63
C THR A 54 -3.65 -3.27 3.98
N VAL A 55 -3.26 -2.11 4.48
CA VAL A 55 -2.00 -1.44 4.14
C VAL A 55 -1.22 -1.22 5.43
N THR A 56 0.05 -1.63 5.46
CA THR A 56 0.91 -1.53 6.65
C THR A 56 2.25 -0.90 6.30
N HIS A 57 2.68 0.07 7.11
CA HIS A 57 4.00 0.70 7.10
C HIS A 57 4.73 0.32 8.38
N VAL A 58 5.91 -0.29 8.26
CA VAL A 58 6.78 -0.56 9.42
C VAL A 58 7.78 0.57 9.56
N ASP A 59 7.72 1.26 10.70
CA ASP A 59 8.50 2.48 10.95
C ASP A 59 9.67 2.24 11.93
N GLY A 60 9.69 1.11 12.65
CA GLY A 60 10.83 0.74 13.49
C GLY A 60 10.65 -0.54 14.29
N ILE A 61 11.75 -1.15 14.71
CA ILE A 61 11.75 -2.27 15.65
C ILE A 61 11.99 -1.74 17.05
N VAL A 62 11.16 -2.14 18.01
CA VAL A 62 11.25 -1.70 19.40
C VAL A 62 11.92 -2.78 20.24
N TYR A 63 13.10 -2.45 20.75
CA TYR A 63 13.89 -3.29 21.65
C TYR A 63 13.63 -2.86 23.08
N ALA A 64 13.13 -3.79 23.89
CA ALA A 64 12.85 -3.58 25.29
C ALA A 64 13.89 -4.30 26.16
N ARG A 65 13.85 -4.08 27.48
CA ARG A 65 14.74 -4.76 28.44
C ARG A 65 14.24 -6.17 28.77
N SER A 66 12.94 -6.42 28.60
CA SER A 66 12.33 -7.75 28.66
C SER A 66 11.82 -8.16 27.28
N VAL A 67 12.09 -9.42 26.90
CA VAL A 67 11.66 -9.99 25.60
C VAL A 67 10.14 -9.82 25.39
N PHE A 68 9.36 -9.84 26.48
CA PHE A 68 7.91 -9.68 26.42
C PHE A 68 7.46 -8.31 25.87
N HIS A 69 8.26 -7.26 26.08
CA HIS A 69 7.93 -5.89 25.64
C HIS A 69 8.53 -5.52 24.27
N HIS A 70 9.25 -6.44 23.61
CA HIS A 70 9.69 -6.21 22.23
C HIS A 70 8.47 -6.06 21.30
N SER A 71 8.59 -5.15 20.34
CA SER A 71 7.49 -4.81 19.44
C SER A 71 8.01 -4.12 18.18
N MET A 72 7.13 -3.44 17.45
CA MET A 72 7.47 -2.62 16.28
C MET A 72 6.63 -1.36 16.27
N ASN A 73 7.21 -0.23 15.86
CA ASN A 73 6.47 0.95 15.46
C ASN A 73 5.92 0.75 14.03
N TYR A 74 4.64 1.03 13.84
CA TYR A 74 3.96 0.81 12.57
C TYR A 74 2.71 1.69 12.45
N ARG A 75 2.24 1.87 11.21
CA ARG A 75 0.95 2.46 10.86
C ARG A 75 0.21 1.51 9.95
N SER A 76 -1.06 1.23 10.21
CA SER A 76 -1.88 0.36 9.36
C SER A 76 -3.29 0.87 9.13
N ALA A 77 -3.80 0.70 7.91
CA ALA A 77 -5.21 0.79 7.58
C ALA A 77 -5.74 -0.61 7.40
N VAL A 78 -6.89 -0.90 8.00
CA VAL A 78 -7.68 -2.09 7.72
C VAL A 78 -9.09 -1.64 7.34
N VAL A 79 -9.49 -1.95 6.12
CA VAL A 79 -10.78 -1.57 5.54
C VAL A 79 -11.57 -2.84 5.31
N HIS A 80 -12.73 -2.93 5.95
CA HIS A 80 -13.70 -3.98 5.67
C HIS A 80 -14.77 -3.44 4.72
N GLY A 81 -15.25 -4.27 3.80
CA GLY A 81 -16.33 -3.87 2.92
C GLY A 81 -16.61 -4.91 1.85
N SER A 82 -17.54 -4.59 0.95
CA SER A 82 -17.83 -5.44 -0.20
C SER A 82 -17.18 -4.85 -1.44
N ALA A 83 -16.42 -5.64 -2.18
CA ALA A 83 -15.83 -5.16 -3.42
C ALA A 83 -16.94 -4.98 -4.47
N ARG A 84 -16.89 -3.87 -5.20
CA ARG A 84 -17.81 -3.58 -6.31
C ARG A 84 -17.03 -3.64 -7.62
N LEU A 85 -17.47 -4.47 -8.56
CA LEU A 85 -16.91 -4.44 -9.91
C LEU A 85 -17.21 -3.09 -10.59
N VAL A 86 -16.18 -2.46 -11.13
CA VAL A 86 -16.30 -1.26 -11.95
C VAL A 86 -16.72 -1.66 -13.36
N THR A 87 -17.83 -1.10 -13.83
CA THR A 87 -18.42 -1.42 -15.15
C THR A 87 -18.60 -0.19 -16.04
N ASP A 88 -18.54 1.01 -15.46
CA ASP A 88 -18.49 2.25 -16.23
C ASP A 88 -17.09 2.46 -16.81
N ALA A 89 -17.01 2.73 -18.11
CA ALA A 89 -15.74 2.84 -18.81
C ALA A 89 -14.92 4.08 -18.39
N ALA A 90 -15.57 5.17 -17.97
CA ALA A 90 -14.86 6.35 -17.50
C ALA A 90 -14.30 6.13 -16.10
N GLU A 91 -15.08 5.50 -15.20
CA GLU A 91 -14.60 5.07 -13.88
C GLU A 91 -13.44 4.08 -14.01
N GLU A 92 -13.53 3.10 -14.91
CA GLU A 92 -12.48 2.10 -15.13
C GLU A 92 -11.13 2.76 -15.50
N ILE A 93 -11.14 3.68 -16.47
CA ILE A 93 -9.94 4.41 -16.87
C ILE A 93 -9.40 5.28 -15.74
N ALA A 94 -10.27 6.00 -15.02
CA ALA A 94 -9.87 6.82 -13.89
C ALA A 94 -9.21 5.99 -12.78
N ALA A 95 -9.79 4.82 -12.48
CA ALA A 95 -9.28 3.89 -11.48
C ALA A 95 -7.93 3.28 -11.89
N LEU A 96 -7.78 2.84 -13.14
CA LEU A 96 -6.50 2.34 -13.66
C LEU A 96 -5.42 3.41 -13.60
N ARG A 97 -5.77 4.65 -13.97
CA ARG A 97 -4.87 5.80 -13.82
C ARG A 97 -4.48 6.01 -12.36
N ALA A 98 -5.43 6.01 -11.44
CA ALA A 98 -5.14 6.17 -10.01
C ALA A 98 -4.21 5.06 -9.49
N ILE A 99 -4.38 3.81 -9.93
CA ILE A 99 -3.50 2.69 -9.54
C ILE A 99 -2.07 2.91 -10.09
N VAL A 100 -1.94 3.29 -11.37
CA VAL A 100 -0.63 3.58 -11.98
C VAL A 100 0.04 4.75 -11.28
N GLU A 101 -0.68 5.84 -11.04
CA GLU A 101 -0.14 7.05 -10.43
C GLU A 101 0.22 6.85 -8.95
N GLN A 102 -0.49 5.98 -8.22
CA GLN A 102 -0.13 5.61 -6.84
C GLN A 102 1.22 4.88 -6.77
N LEU A 103 1.50 3.99 -7.73
CA LEU A 103 2.74 3.20 -7.75
C LEU A 103 3.92 3.94 -8.41
N SER A 104 3.62 4.61 -9.51
CA SER A 104 4.54 5.23 -10.46
C SER A 104 3.99 6.58 -10.93
N PRO A 105 4.08 7.63 -10.09
CA PRO A 105 3.60 8.97 -10.43
C PRO A 105 4.21 9.50 -11.73
N GLY A 106 3.39 10.09 -12.59
CA GLY A 106 3.75 10.64 -13.89
C GLY A 106 3.84 9.60 -15.02
N SER A 107 3.71 8.31 -14.71
CA SER A 107 3.87 7.26 -15.72
C SER A 107 2.64 7.06 -16.60
N TRP A 108 1.44 7.48 -16.18
CA TRP A 108 0.26 7.41 -17.04
C TRP A 108 0.42 8.25 -18.30
N GLU A 109 0.94 9.47 -18.16
CA GLU A 109 1.17 10.40 -19.27
C GLU A 109 2.45 10.07 -20.06
N HIS A 110 3.39 9.34 -19.45
CA HIS A 110 4.65 8.98 -20.09
C HIS A 110 4.53 7.72 -20.96
N ALA A 111 3.78 6.72 -20.50
CA ALA A 111 3.59 5.46 -21.20
C ALA A 111 2.42 5.55 -22.19
N ARG A 112 2.34 4.61 -23.13
CA ARG A 112 1.15 4.45 -23.98
C ARG A 112 -0.03 4.01 -23.10
N GLU A 113 -1.17 4.69 -23.24
CA GLU A 113 -2.42 4.30 -22.56
C GLU A 113 -2.94 2.92 -23.01
N PRO A 114 -3.73 2.22 -22.16
CA PRO A 114 -4.28 0.91 -22.47
C PRO A 114 -5.12 0.87 -23.76
N ASP A 115 -4.97 -0.19 -24.54
CA ASP A 115 -5.83 -0.46 -25.69
C ASP A 115 -7.08 -1.27 -25.31
N ARG A 116 -8.00 -1.43 -26.26
CA ARG A 116 -9.27 -2.15 -26.02
C ARG A 116 -9.07 -3.61 -25.60
N ARG A 117 -8.01 -4.26 -26.08
CA ARG A 117 -7.72 -5.66 -25.74
C ARG A 117 -7.23 -5.74 -24.30
N GLU A 118 -6.33 -4.85 -23.91
CA GLU A 118 -5.79 -4.73 -22.55
C GLU A 118 -6.92 -4.45 -21.54
N LEU A 119 -7.82 -3.50 -21.85
CA LEU A 119 -9.00 -3.20 -21.03
C LEU A 119 -9.92 -4.42 -20.90
N SER A 120 -10.25 -5.10 -22.00
CA SER A 120 -11.12 -6.28 -21.97
C SER A 120 -10.56 -7.47 -21.16
N ALA A 121 -9.25 -7.51 -20.94
CA ALA A 121 -8.57 -8.54 -20.16
C ALA A 121 -8.39 -8.17 -18.68
N THR A 122 -8.82 -6.96 -18.30
CA THR A 122 -8.63 -6.37 -16.97
C THR A 122 -9.97 -6.20 -16.28
N ALA A 123 -10.01 -6.46 -14.97
CA ALA A 123 -11.13 -6.14 -14.11
C ALA A 123 -10.64 -5.19 -13.02
N VAL A 124 -11.47 -4.20 -12.69
CA VAL A 124 -11.20 -3.22 -11.63
C VAL A 124 -12.27 -3.33 -10.56
N PHE A 125 -11.85 -3.37 -9.30
CA PHE A 125 -12.72 -3.36 -8.14
C PHE A 125 -12.57 -2.08 -7.35
N ALA A 126 -13.71 -1.54 -6.92
CA ALA A 126 -13.82 -0.43 -6.00
C ALA A 126 -14.17 -0.94 -4.60
N LEU A 127 -13.55 -0.34 -3.59
CA LEU A 127 -13.85 -0.56 -2.17
C LEU A 127 -14.03 0.81 -1.51
N ASP A 128 -15.21 1.02 -0.92
CA ASP A 128 -15.52 2.21 -0.13
C ASP A 128 -14.77 2.20 1.20
N LEU A 129 -14.27 3.37 1.64
CA LEU A 129 -13.49 3.53 2.87
C LEU A 129 -14.34 3.79 4.13
N GLY A 130 -15.68 3.73 4.05
CA GLY A 130 -16.58 4.04 5.16
C GLY A 130 -16.40 3.18 6.41
N GLU A 131 -15.90 1.95 6.28
CA GLU A 131 -15.56 1.04 7.39
C GLU A 131 -14.03 0.84 7.54
N ALA A 132 -13.27 1.93 7.48
CA ALA A 132 -11.84 1.93 7.72
C ALA A 132 -11.48 2.05 9.21
N SER A 133 -10.49 1.26 9.64
CA SER A 133 -9.84 1.40 10.94
C SER A 133 -8.35 1.70 10.77
N VAL A 134 -7.85 2.65 11.55
CA VAL A 134 -6.44 3.06 11.54
C VAL A 134 -5.81 2.71 12.86
N LYS A 135 -4.62 2.09 12.82
CA LYS A 135 -3.81 1.83 14.01
C LYS A 135 -2.41 2.37 13.82
N VAL A 136 -1.95 3.11 14.82
CA VAL A 136 -0.59 3.67 14.85
C VAL A 136 0.06 3.29 16.16
N ARG A 137 1.28 2.78 16.10
CA ARG A 137 2.16 2.60 17.26
C ARG A 137 3.48 3.30 16.98
N SER A 138 3.87 4.22 17.86
CA SER A 138 5.11 4.96 17.81
C SER A 138 5.73 5.06 19.21
N GLY A 139 7.02 5.34 19.28
CA GLY A 139 7.71 5.65 20.54
C GLY A 139 8.54 4.50 21.12
N PRO A 140 9.12 4.71 22.32
CA PRO A 140 10.06 3.79 22.97
C PRO A 140 9.39 2.48 23.45
N PRO A 141 10.18 1.51 23.95
CA PRO A 141 9.63 0.38 24.71
C PRO A 141 8.93 0.87 25.99
N GLY A 142 7.86 0.15 26.39
CA GLY A 142 7.21 0.33 27.69
C GLY A 142 7.69 -0.75 28.65
N ASP A 143 8.89 -0.60 29.19
CA ASP A 143 9.46 -1.51 30.19
C ASP A 143 8.85 -1.27 31.58
N ASP A 144 8.73 -2.34 32.37
CA ASP A 144 8.36 -2.25 33.78
C ASP A 144 9.47 -1.59 34.62
N ASP A 145 9.08 -0.90 35.70
CA ASP A 145 10.02 -0.18 36.59
C ASP A 145 11.14 -1.09 37.13
N ALA A 146 10.84 -2.36 37.40
CA ALA A 146 11.81 -3.34 37.89
C ALA A 146 12.90 -3.63 36.84
N ASP A 147 12.55 -3.70 35.56
CA ASP A 147 13.50 -3.91 34.47
C ASP A 147 14.36 -2.67 34.21
N ILE A 148 13.77 -1.48 34.36
CA ILE A 148 14.50 -0.21 34.29
C ILE A 148 15.51 -0.13 35.44
N ALA A 149 15.08 -0.42 36.67
CA ALA A 149 15.91 -0.36 37.87
C ALA A 149 17.05 -1.40 37.85
N ALA A 150 16.81 -2.59 37.29
CA ALA A 150 17.83 -3.63 37.15
C ALA A 150 19.01 -3.18 36.27
N GLY A 151 18.78 -2.29 35.31
CA GLY A 151 19.83 -1.72 34.46
C GLY A 151 20.58 -2.75 33.60
N GLY A 152 21.67 -2.31 32.96
CA GLY A 152 22.60 -3.19 32.22
C GLY A 152 22.09 -3.77 30.90
N ARG A 153 20.85 -3.48 30.49
CA ARG A 153 20.25 -3.87 29.21
C ARG A 153 19.97 -2.64 28.35
N TRP A 154 20.43 -2.65 27.10
CA TRP A 154 20.08 -1.61 26.13
C TRP A 154 18.61 -1.74 25.72
N ALA A 155 17.93 -0.61 25.54
CA ALA A 155 16.56 -0.53 25.10
C ALA A 155 16.37 0.72 24.24
N GLY A 156 15.53 0.64 23.22
CA GLY A 156 15.39 1.71 22.24
C GLY A 156 14.58 1.30 21.01
N VAL A 157 14.63 2.14 19.99
CA VAL A 157 13.98 1.90 18.71
C VAL A 157 15.06 1.87 17.63
N LEU A 158 15.03 0.85 16.78
CA LEU A 158 15.76 0.79 15.52
C LEU A 158 14.81 1.25 14.41
N PRO A 159 14.93 2.49 13.88
CA PRO A 159 14.04 2.96 12.83
C PRO A 159 14.15 2.11 11.56
N VAL A 160 13.02 1.87 10.90
CA VAL A 160 12.93 1.18 9.62
C VAL A 160 12.43 2.17 8.57
N HIS A 161 13.09 2.20 7.43
CA HIS A 161 12.77 3.12 6.33
C HIS A 161 12.70 2.36 5.01
N THR A 162 11.62 2.56 4.27
CA THR A 162 11.55 2.18 2.85
C THR A 162 12.12 3.31 2.02
N VAL A 163 13.03 2.98 1.11
CA VAL A 163 13.72 3.93 0.23
C VAL A 163 13.76 3.36 -1.18
N PHE A 164 13.68 4.24 -2.18
CA PHE A 164 13.92 3.84 -3.58
C PHE A 164 15.42 3.66 -3.83
N GLY A 165 15.77 2.78 -4.77
CA GLY A 165 17.14 2.60 -5.25
C GLY A 165 17.48 3.53 -6.42
N VAL A 166 18.67 3.36 -6.99
CA VAL A 166 19.02 4.00 -8.28
C VAL A 166 18.23 3.29 -9.39
N PRO A 167 17.57 4.02 -10.32
CA PRO A 167 16.87 3.40 -11.43
C PRO A 167 17.79 2.56 -12.33
N GLU A 168 17.33 1.37 -12.68
CA GLU A 168 18.02 0.46 -13.59
C GLU A 168 17.32 0.48 -14.96
N SER A 169 18.01 0.99 -15.98
CA SER A 169 17.46 1.07 -17.34
C SER A 169 17.35 -0.30 -18.01
N ASP A 170 16.28 -0.51 -18.78
CA ASP A 170 16.11 -1.71 -19.60
C ASP A 170 17.26 -1.81 -20.65
N PRO A 171 17.94 -2.96 -20.78
CA PRO A 171 19.03 -3.15 -21.75
C PRO A 171 18.63 -2.97 -23.23
N THR A 172 17.34 -2.98 -23.54
CA THR A 172 16.82 -2.77 -24.90
C THR A 172 16.68 -1.30 -25.28
N LEU A 173 16.85 -0.37 -24.33
CA LEU A 173 16.82 1.06 -24.61
C LEU A 173 17.98 1.48 -25.52
N PRO A 174 17.73 2.37 -26.49
CA PRO A 174 18.80 3.02 -27.26
C PRO A 174 19.87 3.64 -26.35
N PRO A 175 21.16 3.57 -26.73
CA PRO A 175 22.21 4.25 -25.99
C PRO A 175 21.93 5.75 -25.88
N GLY A 176 21.91 6.28 -24.67
CA GLY A 176 21.68 7.71 -24.40
C GLY A 176 20.25 8.08 -24.00
N ASP A 177 19.31 7.14 -24.03
CA ASP A 177 17.98 7.36 -23.44
C ASP A 177 18.11 7.43 -21.92
N GLY A 178 17.90 8.64 -21.39
CA GLY A 178 18.02 8.93 -19.97
C GLY A 178 16.79 8.52 -19.18
N VAL A 179 16.97 8.38 -17.86
CA VAL A 179 15.86 8.16 -16.92
C VAL A 179 14.93 9.39 -16.94
N PRO A 180 13.61 9.21 -17.17
CA PRO A 180 12.65 10.31 -17.13
C PRO A 180 12.65 11.05 -15.78
N THR A 181 12.39 12.36 -15.80
CA THR A 181 12.38 13.21 -14.59
C THR A 181 11.48 12.65 -13.49
N HIS A 182 10.26 12.21 -13.82
CA HIS A 182 9.31 11.67 -12.83
C HIS A 182 9.80 10.39 -12.14
N VAL A 183 10.77 9.68 -12.72
CA VAL A 183 11.45 8.53 -12.10
C VAL A 183 12.68 8.99 -11.33
N ALA A 184 13.51 9.85 -11.93
CA ALA A 184 14.75 10.35 -11.32
C ALA A 184 14.51 11.17 -10.03
N GLU A 185 13.36 11.85 -9.96
CA GLU A 185 12.95 12.62 -8.79
C GLU A 185 12.44 11.76 -7.62
N ARG A 186 12.19 10.45 -7.84
CA ARG A 186 11.95 9.48 -6.75
C ARG A 186 13.28 9.14 -6.10
N ARG A 187 13.85 10.11 -5.36
CA ARG A 187 15.27 10.06 -4.96
C ARG A 187 15.56 8.82 -4.11
N PRO A 188 16.77 8.24 -4.26
CA PRO A 188 17.27 7.28 -3.30
C PRO A 188 17.30 7.89 -1.89
N GLY A 189 16.66 7.22 -0.93
CA GLY A 189 16.56 7.72 0.45
C GLY A 189 15.40 8.67 0.74
N GLN A 190 14.56 9.03 -0.25
CA GLN A 190 13.41 9.88 0.01
C GLN A 190 12.32 9.08 0.71
N ARG A 191 12.01 9.51 1.94
CA ARG A 191 10.87 8.99 2.69
C ARG A 191 9.61 9.31 1.90
N THR A 192 8.69 8.35 1.79
CA THR A 192 7.32 8.68 1.45
C THR A 192 6.78 9.54 2.60
N PRO A 193 6.51 10.84 2.40
CA PRO A 193 5.97 11.66 3.48
C PRO A 193 4.62 11.09 3.91
N PRO A 194 4.26 11.13 5.20
CA PRO A 194 2.88 10.95 5.57
C PRO A 194 2.03 11.99 4.83
N SER A 195 0.95 11.55 4.20
CA SER A 195 -0.07 12.45 3.64
C SER A 195 -0.51 13.42 4.76
N GLU A 196 -0.19 14.70 4.63
CA GLU A 196 -0.76 15.76 5.48
C GLU A 196 -2.22 15.94 5.05
N THR A 197 -3.09 15.13 5.64
CA THR A 197 -4.53 15.33 5.72
C THR A 197 -5.05 14.37 6.79
N ASP A 198 -4.94 14.80 8.04
CA ASP A 198 -6.05 14.64 8.99
C ASP A 198 -5.87 15.67 10.12
N HIS A 199 -6.35 16.88 9.85
CA HIS A 199 -6.81 17.77 10.92
C HIS A 199 -8.20 17.28 11.29
N GLY A 200 -8.32 16.74 12.50
CA GLY A 200 -9.40 15.82 12.85
C GLY A 200 -10.74 16.45 13.18
N ASN A 201 -11.64 15.60 13.69
CA ASN A 201 -12.43 15.84 14.90
C ASN A 201 -13.29 14.61 15.22
N GLY A 202 -13.31 14.18 16.49
CA GLY A 202 -14.30 13.24 17.03
C GLY A 202 -13.71 12.03 17.73
#